data_AF-A0A1Y5EGJ4-F1
#
_entry.id   AF-A0A1Y5EGJ4-F1
#
_cell.length_a   1.000
_cell.length_b   1.000
_cell.length_c   1.000
_cell.angle_alpha   90.00
_cell.angle_beta   90.00
_cell.angle_gamma   90.00
#
_symmetry.space_group_name_H-M   'P 1'
#
loop_
_entity.id
_entity.type
_entity.pdbx_description
1 polymer ?
#
loop_
_entity_poly.entity_id
_entity_poly.type
_entity_poly.pdbx_seq_one_letter_code
_entity_poly.pdbx_strand_id
1 'polypeptide(L)' 'ITSELGITLLASTVSLTPGTVSADISEDQKWLYIHALHLENSEALIAEIKSRYEAPLKEIFGC' A
#
# COMPACT_ATOMS: atom_id res chain seq x y z
N ILE A 1 -9.14 4.64 0.88
CA ILE A 1 -8.64 5.75 0.05
C ILE A 1 -9.40 5.68 -1.26
N THR A 2 -10.02 6.77 -1.71
CA THR A 2 -10.81 6.81 -2.95
C THR A 2 -10.25 7.80 -3.97
N SER A 3 -9.23 8.58 -3.60
CA SER A 3 -8.53 9.48 -4.52
C SER A 3 -7.46 8.73 -5.31
N GLU A 4 -7.42 8.96 -6.63
CA GLU A 4 -6.40 8.38 -7.52
C GLU A 4 -4.98 8.71 -7.04
N LEU A 5 -4.74 9.98 -6.70
CA LEU A 5 -3.46 10.43 -6.16
C LEU A 5 -3.08 9.70 -4.86
N GLY A 6 -4.03 9.47 -3.95
CA GLY A 6 -3.77 8.78 -2.69
C GLY A 6 -3.42 7.30 -2.89
N ILE A 7 -4.07 6.65 -3.86
CA ILE A 7 -3.78 5.26 -4.23
C ILE A 7 -2.38 5.17 -4.85
N THR A 8 -2.04 6.05 -5.79
CA THR A 8 -0.70 6.10 -6.39
C THR A 8 0.38 6.38 -5.35
N LEU A 9 0.13 7.29 -4.40
CA LEU A 9 1.09 7.59 -3.34
C LEU A 9 1.32 6.39 -2.43
N LEU A 10 0.26 5.67 -2.06
CA LEU A 10 0.36 4.45 -1.25
C LEU A 10 1.16 3.38 -2.00
N ALA A 11 0.81 3.10 -3.26
CA ALA A 11 1.49 2.10 -4.08
C ALA A 11 2.99 2.43 -4.27
N SER A 12 3.31 3.69 -4.53
CA SER A 12 4.69 4.18 -4.67
C SER A 12 5.46 4.05 -3.35
N THR A 13 4.82 4.42 -2.24
CA THR A 13 5.43 4.34 -0.91
C THR A 13 5.75 2.91 -0.53
N VAL A 14 4.79 2.00 -0.70
CA VAL A 14 4.98 0.56 -0.45
C VAL A 14 6.11 0.02 -1.34
N SER A 15 6.17 0.42 -2.60
CA SER A 15 7.20 -0.06 -3.54
C SER A 15 8.62 0.43 -3.24
N LEU A 16 8.76 1.59 -2.60
CA LEU A 16 10.06 2.20 -2.27
C LEU A 16 10.62 1.79 -0.90
N THR A 17 9.88 0.96 -0.14
CA THR A 17 10.37 0.45 1.15
C THR A 17 11.48 -0.61 0.97
N PRO A 18 12.46 -0.72 1.89
CA PRO A 18 13.60 -1.64 1.73
C PRO A 18 13.18 -3.11 1.68
N GLY A 19 13.76 -3.89 0.77
CA GLY A 19 13.39 -5.29 0.50
C GLY A 19 12.72 -5.52 -0.86
N THR A 20 12.55 -4.46 -1.65
CA THR A 20 11.94 -4.41 -3.00
C THR A 20 10.64 -5.19 -3.10
N VAL A 21 9.59 -4.51 -2.67
CA VAL A 21 8.21 -4.90 -2.93
C VAL A 21 7.79 -4.27 -4.25
N SER A 22 7.27 -5.04 -5.21
CA SER A 22 6.58 -4.46 -6.38
C SER A 22 5.10 -4.40 -6.09
N ALA A 23 4.48 -3.22 -6.24
CA ALA A 23 3.05 -3.07 -6.06
C ALA A 23 2.34 -2.75 -7.40
N ASP A 24 1.21 -3.41 -7.64
CA ASP A 24 0.34 -3.15 -8.81
C ASP A 24 -1.10 -2.91 -8.34
N ILE A 25 -1.86 -2.12 -9.08
CA ILE A 25 -3.21 -1.71 -8.70
C ILE A 25 -4.22 -2.45 -9.59
N SER A 26 -5.28 -2.99 -9.01
CA SER A 26 -6.36 -3.62 -9.80
C SER A 26 -7.05 -2.60 -10.72
N GLU A 27 -7.61 -3.07 -11.83
CA GLU A 27 -8.35 -2.21 -12.76
C GLU A 27 -9.50 -1.43 -12.09
N ASP A 28 -10.13 -2.02 -11.06
CA ASP A 28 -11.20 -1.39 -10.28
C ASP A 28 -10.70 -0.52 -9.11
N GLN A 29 -9.39 -0.38 -8.95
CA GLN A 29 -8.71 0.41 -7.90
C GLN A 29 -9.06 0.00 -6.45
N LYS A 30 -9.59 -1.21 -6.26
CA LYS A 30 -9.95 -1.72 -4.92
C LYS A 30 -8.84 -2.54 -4.28
N TRP A 31 -7.90 -3.05 -5.06
CA TRP A 31 -6.86 -3.94 -4.60
C TRP A 31 -5.48 -3.41 -4.97
N LEU A 32 -4.56 -3.53 -4.02
CA LEU A 32 -3.13 -3.34 -4.21
C LEU A 32 -2.47 -4.72 -4.13
N TYR A 33 -2.01 -5.22 -5.27
CA TYR A 33 -1.22 -6.43 -5.35
C TYR A 33 0.21 -6.12 -4.95
N ILE A 34 0.81 -7.00 -4.15
CA ILE A 34 2.11 -6.77 -3.52
C ILE A 34 2.95 -8.03 -3.75
N HIS A 35 4.06 -7.88 -4.46
CA HIS A 35 5.07 -8.91 -4.60
C HIS A 35 6.20 -8.66 -3.59
N ALA A 36 6.22 -9.44 -2.51
CA ALA A 36 7.26 -9.35 -1.48
C ALA A 36 8.38 -10.36 -1.75
N LEU A 37 9.64 -9.92 -1.72
CA LEU A 37 10.79 -10.82 -1.88
C LEU A 37 11.05 -11.69 -0.65
N HIS A 38 10.76 -11.17 0.54
CA HIS A 38 10.89 -11.91 1.78
C HIS A 38 9.62 -11.68 2.61
N LEU A 39 8.94 -12.77 2.94
CA LEU A 39 7.67 -12.74 3.65
C LEU A 39 7.61 -13.89 4.64
N GLU A 40 7.61 -13.56 5.93
CA GLU A 40 7.37 -14.53 7.00
C GLU A 40 5.89 -14.61 7.36
N ASN A 41 5.19 -13.46 7.34
CA ASN A 41 3.77 -13.36 7.67
C ASN A 41 3.08 -12.28 6.82
N SER A 42 2.13 -12.72 5.97
CA SER A 42 1.34 -11.84 5.10
C SER A 42 0.42 -10.90 5.87
N GLU A 43 -0.23 -11.37 6.94
CA GLU A 43 -1.16 -10.56 7.73
C GLU A 43 -0.44 -9.45 8.49
N ALA A 44 0.74 -9.74 9.01
CA ALA A 44 1.58 -8.73 9.68
C ALA A 44 2.02 -7.62 8.70
N LEU A 45 2.44 -7.98 7.49
CA LEU A 45 2.79 -7.01 6.46
C LEU A 45 1.57 -6.15 6.06
N ILE A 46 0.40 -6.77 5.87
CA ILE A 46 -0.84 -6.04 5.56
C ILE A 46 -1.17 -5.06 6.70
N ALA A 47 -1.08 -5.50 7.96
CA ALA A 47 -1.36 -4.64 9.12
C ALA A 47 -0.36 -3.47 9.22
N GLU A 48 0.93 -3.72 8.93
CA GLU A 48 1.93 -2.65 8.87
C GLU A 48 1.58 -1.65 7.77
N ILE A 49 1.29 -2.09 6.55
CA ILE A 49 0.97 -1.18 5.45
C ILE A 49 -0.27 -0.34 5.76
N LYS A 50 -1.32 -0.95 6.33
CA LYS A 50 -2.54 -0.26 6.71
C LYS A 50 -2.31 0.79 7.80
N SER A 51 -1.52 0.45 8.82
CA SER A 51 -1.27 1.35 9.95
C SER A 51 -0.26 2.45 9.63
N ARG A 52 0.84 2.09 8.95
CA ARG A 52 1.99 2.96 8.74
C ARG A 52 1.85 3.88 7.53
N TYR A 53 1.12 3.44 6.49
CA TYR A 53 1.01 4.17 5.23
C TYR A 53 -0.44 4.51 4.88
N GLU A 54 -1.38 3.55 4.93
CA GLU A 54 -2.75 3.80 4.51
C GLU A 54 -3.49 4.78 5.45
N ALA A 55 -3.38 4.59 6.77
CA ALA A 55 -4.08 5.44 7.75
C ALA A 55 -3.64 6.91 7.70
N PRO A 56 -2.32 7.25 7.70
CA PRO A 56 -1.90 8.64 7.53
C PRO A 56 -2.36 9.25 6.19
N LEU A 57 -2.37 8.46 5.11
CA LEU A 57 -2.86 8.95 3.81
C LEU A 57 -4.37 9.22 3.84
N LYS A 58 -5.17 8.36 4.50
CA LYS A 58 -6.60 8.63 4.70
C LYS A 58 -6.85 9.94 5.45
N GLU A 59 -6.07 10.22 6.49
CA GLU A 59 -6.14 11.48 7.24
C GLU A 59 -5.82 12.70 6.36
N ILE A 60 -4.76 12.61 5.53
CA ILE A 60 -4.35 13.71 4.63
C ILE A 60 -5.41 13.98 3.55
N PHE A 61 -6.02 12.92 2.99
CA PHE A 61 -7.02 13.05 1.94
C PHE A 61 -8.46 13.17 2.45
N GLY A 62 -8.68 13.18 3.78
CA GLY A 62 -9.98 13.34 4.41
C GLY A 62 -11.00 12.25 4.08
N CYS A 63 -10.56 11.00 3.91
CA CYS A 63 -11.40 9.87 3.49
C CYS A 63 -11.35 8.64 4.41
#